data_AF-A0A966EHW6-F1
#
_entry.id   AF-A0A966EHW6-F1
#
_cell.length_a   1.000
_cell.length_b   1.000
_cell.length_c   1.000
_cell.angle_alpha   90.00
_cell.angle_beta   90.00
_cell.angle_gamma   90.00
#
_symmetry.space_group_name_H-M   'P 1'
#
loop_
_entity.id
_entity.type
_entity.pdbx_description
1 polymer ?
#
loop_
_entity_poly.entity_id
_entity_poly.type
_entity_poly.pdbx_seq_one_letter_code
_entity_poly.pdbx_strand_id
1 'polypeptide(L)'
;MVEDDHKHLGLSEEGLRIARGIHTKRILFQSFLSEHLGLPLNLAEQDACKVEHLVSDVTAEALALFLESRSVESKEREAQVHSLEGRIKDGSVDIFPSDRVQTLSSELEKNSSSTHKDNEDE
;
A
#
# COMPACT_ATOMS: atom_id res chain seq x y z
N MET A 1 17.43 -15.35 -17.31
CA MET A 1 16.58 -15.94 -18.39
C MET A 1 17.22 -17.24 -18.81
N VAL A 2 16.42 -18.27 -19.06
CA VAL A 2 16.85 -19.58 -19.57
C VAL A 2 16.06 -19.87 -20.84
N GLU A 3 16.65 -20.59 -21.78
CA GLU A 3 16.01 -21.00 -23.03
C GLU A 3 16.04 -22.52 -23.10
N ASP A 4 14.90 -23.15 -23.40
CA ASP A 4 14.81 -24.60 -23.54
C ASP A 4 15.16 -25.08 -24.96
N ASP A 5 15.23 -26.40 -25.15
CA ASP A 5 15.54 -27.02 -26.45
C ASP A 5 14.50 -26.68 -27.55
N HIS A 6 13.31 -26.23 -27.16
CA HIS A 6 12.22 -25.80 -28.03
C HIS A 6 12.16 -24.28 -28.23
N LYS A 7 13.18 -23.54 -27.79
CA LYS A 7 13.26 -22.07 -27.89
C LYS A 7 12.24 -21.30 -27.06
N HIS A 8 11.67 -21.91 -26.00
CA HIS A 8 10.85 -21.18 -25.04
C HIS A 8 11.72 -20.44 -24.03
N LEU A 9 11.33 -19.19 -23.74
CA LEU A 9 11.99 -18.36 -22.74
C LEU A 9 11.36 -18.60 -21.36
N GLY A 10 12.22 -18.99 -20.42
CA GLY A 10 11.89 -19.11 -19.00
C GLY A 10 12.65 -18.12 -18.13
N LEU A 11 12.15 -17.91 -16.92
CA LEU A 11 12.90 -17.22 -15.89
C LEU A 11 13.99 -18.15 -15.35
N SER A 12 15.20 -17.60 -15.16
CA SER A 12 16.23 -18.27 -14.37
C SER A 12 15.79 -18.35 -12.90
N GLU A 13 16.50 -19.11 -12.07
CA GLU A 13 16.21 -19.16 -10.62
C GLU A 13 16.19 -17.77 -9.99
N GLU A 14 17.15 -16.92 -10.36
CA GLU A 14 17.21 -15.53 -9.94
C GLU A 14 16.01 -14.71 -10.47
N GLY A 15 15.62 -14.93 -11.72
CA GLY A 15 14.44 -14.29 -12.30
C GLY A 15 13.15 -14.71 -11.58
N LEU A 16 13.03 -15.98 -11.20
CA LEU A 16 11.92 -16.50 -10.41
C LEU A 16 11.91 -15.91 -9.00
N ARG A 17 13.08 -15.73 -8.37
CA ARG A 17 13.20 -15.08 -7.06
C ARG A 17 12.68 -13.64 -7.11
N ILE A 18 13.09 -12.87 -8.12
CA ILE A 18 12.63 -11.49 -8.33
C ILE A 18 11.12 -11.45 -8.60
N ALA A 19 10.62 -12.31 -9.50
CA ALA A 19 9.20 -12.37 -9.82
C ALA A 19 8.33 -12.72 -8.60
N ARG A 20 8.79 -13.66 -7.75
CA ARG A 20 8.13 -13.97 -6.47
C ARG A 20 8.12 -12.76 -5.54
N GLY A 21 9.25 -12.06 -5.39
CA GLY A 21 9.31 -10.86 -4.54
C GLY A 21 8.32 -9.77 -4.96
N ILE A 22 8.22 -9.49 -6.26
CA ILE A 22 7.24 -8.53 -6.81
C ILE A 22 5.82 -9.01 -6.52
N HIS A 23 5.52 -10.29 -6.78
CA HIS A 23 4.19 -10.84 -6.52
C HIS A 23 3.81 -10.81 -5.03
N THR A 24 4.76 -11.12 -4.13
CA THR A 24 4.55 -11.03 -2.69
C THR A 24 4.25 -9.59 -2.27
N LYS A 25 4.96 -8.59 -2.79
CA LYS A 25 4.65 -7.18 -2.55
C LYS A 25 3.22 -6.84 -2.96
N ARG A 26 2.77 -7.31 -4.13
CA ARG A 26 1.37 -7.12 -4.59
C ARG A 26 0.38 -7.60 -3.54
N ILE A 27 0.54 -8.85 -3.08
CA ILE A 27 -0.39 -9.48 -2.16
C ILE A 27 -0.43 -8.72 -0.83
N LEU A 28 0.73 -8.38 -0.27
CA LEU A 28 0.80 -7.66 1.01
C LEU A 28 0.11 -6.29 0.93
N PHE A 29 0.39 -5.52 -0.12
CA PHE A 29 -0.27 -4.23 -0.32
C PHE A 29 -1.76 -4.37 -0.62
N GLN A 30 -2.16 -5.34 -1.43
CA GLN A 30 -3.57 -5.59 -1.72
C GLN A 30 -4.34 -5.90 -0.43
N SER A 31 -3.86 -6.83 0.39
CA SER A 31 -4.47 -7.17 1.69
C SER A 31 -4.50 -5.97 2.64
N PHE A 32 -3.43 -5.19 2.71
CA PHE A 32 -3.44 -3.97 3.52
C PHE A 32 -4.51 -2.97 3.04
N LEU A 33 -4.55 -2.70 1.74
CA LEU A 33 -5.49 -1.75 1.16
C LEU A 33 -6.94 -2.21 1.33
N SER A 34 -7.25 -3.50 1.11
CA SER A 34 -8.62 -4.00 1.25
C SER A 34 -9.03 -4.21 2.71
N GLU A 35 -8.22 -4.90 3.51
CA GLU A 35 -8.63 -5.38 4.84
C GLU A 35 -8.40 -4.34 5.93
N HIS A 36 -7.38 -3.47 5.77
CA HIS A 36 -7.00 -2.49 6.78
C HIS A 36 -7.39 -1.07 6.43
N LEU A 37 -7.46 -0.71 5.14
CA LEU A 37 -8.01 0.58 4.70
C LEU A 37 -9.47 0.48 4.24
N GLY A 38 -9.99 -0.73 3.97
CA GLY A 38 -11.37 -0.93 3.54
C GLY A 38 -11.62 -0.64 2.06
N LEU A 39 -10.57 -0.60 1.22
CA LEU A 39 -10.73 -0.33 -0.20
C LEU A 39 -11.44 -1.48 -0.92
N PRO A 40 -12.30 -1.21 -1.92
CA PRO A 40 -12.84 -2.24 -2.79
C PRO A 40 -11.72 -3.06 -3.43
N LEU A 41 -11.93 -4.37 -3.53
CA LEU A 41 -10.89 -5.31 -3.97
C LEU A 41 -10.27 -4.93 -5.33
N ASN A 42 -11.08 -4.45 -6.27
CA ASN A 42 -10.61 -4.04 -7.59
C ASN A 42 -9.69 -2.81 -7.54
N LEU A 43 -9.99 -1.84 -6.65
CA LEU A 43 -9.16 -0.66 -6.46
C LEU A 43 -7.88 -1.03 -5.70
N ALA A 44 -8.00 -1.85 -4.65
CA ALA A 44 -6.86 -2.38 -3.91
C ALA A 44 -5.89 -3.16 -4.80
N GLU A 45 -6.39 -4.01 -5.69
CA GLU A 45 -5.57 -4.74 -6.67
C GLU A 45 -4.87 -3.77 -7.64
N GLN A 46 -5.61 -2.81 -8.20
CA GLN A 46 -5.07 -1.85 -9.15
C GLN A 46 -3.96 -1.00 -8.54
N ASP A 47 -4.14 -0.55 -7.30
CA ASP A 47 -3.15 0.28 -6.62
C ASP A 47 -1.97 -0.55 -6.11
N ALA A 48 -2.19 -1.77 -5.62
CA ALA A 48 -1.11 -2.70 -5.27
C ALA A 48 -0.19 -2.98 -6.47
N CYS A 49 -0.75 -3.18 -7.67
CA CYS A 49 0.02 -3.37 -8.91
C CYS A 49 0.93 -2.17 -9.25
N LYS A 50 0.56 -0.94 -8.85
CA LYS A 50 1.39 0.25 -9.07
C LYS A 50 2.50 0.33 -8.03
N VAL A 51 2.17 0.01 -6.78
CA VAL A 51 3.05 0.19 -5.62
C VAL A 51 4.13 -0.90 -5.55
N GLU A 52 3.82 -2.14 -5.95
CA GLU A 52 4.74 -3.29 -5.82
C GLU A 52 6.11 -3.09 -6.49
N HIS A 53 6.14 -2.30 -7.57
CA HIS A 53 7.35 -2.02 -8.33
C HIS A 53 8.18 -0.87 -7.75
N LEU A 54 7.61 -0.08 -6.82
CA LEU A 54 8.21 1.14 -6.30
C LEU A 54 8.72 0.98 -4.87
N VAL A 55 8.19 0.02 -4.12
CA VAL A 55 8.52 -0.18 -2.71
C VAL A 55 9.73 -1.08 -2.52
N SER A 56 10.51 -0.76 -1.49
CA SER A 56 11.68 -1.56 -1.09
C SER A 56 11.26 -2.90 -0.50
N ASP A 57 12.18 -3.87 -0.49
CA ASP A 57 11.95 -5.17 0.16
C ASP A 57 11.73 -5.01 1.66
N VAL A 58 12.48 -4.09 2.31
CA VAL A 58 12.33 -3.79 3.75
C VAL A 58 10.93 -3.25 4.07
N THR A 59 10.37 -2.40 3.21
CA THR A 59 9.00 -1.90 3.38
C THR A 59 7.98 -3.04 3.31
N ALA A 60 8.17 -4.00 2.40
CA ALA A 60 7.29 -5.14 2.26
C ALA A 60 7.36 -6.07 3.48
N GLU A 61 8.56 -6.36 3.98
CA GLU A 61 8.75 -7.16 5.21
C GLU A 61 8.12 -6.49 6.43
N ALA A 62 8.32 -5.17 6.60
CA ALA A 62 7.69 -4.43 7.70
C ALA A 62 6.16 -4.46 7.60
N LEU A 63 5.61 -4.41 6.38
CA LEU A 63 4.18 -4.55 6.16
C LEU A 63 3.68 -5.96 6.51
N ALA A 64 4.44 -7.01 6.17
CA ALA A 64 4.09 -8.37 6.56
C ALA A 64 3.98 -8.52 8.08
N LEU A 65 4.98 -8.03 8.82
CA LEU A 65 4.95 -8.01 10.29
C LEU A 65 3.75 -7.24 10.86
N PHE A 66 3.41 -6.10 10.24
CA PHE A 66 2.22 -5.33 10.62
C PHE A 66 0.94 -6.15 10.44
N LEU A 67 0.78 -6.82 9.30
CA LEU A 67 -0.41 -7.64 8.99
C LEU A 67 -0.53 -8.86 9.92
N GLU A 68 0.58 -9.49 10.29
CA GLU A 68 0.58 -10.61 11.25
C GLU A 68 0.11 -10.17 12.65
N SER A 69 0.40 -8.93 13.04
CA SER A 69 0.12 -8.43 14.40
C SER A 69 -1.33 -7.99 14.66
N ARG A 70 -2.18 -7.87 13.62
CA ARG A 70 -3.52 -7.27 13.75
C ARG A 70 -4.64 -8.22 13.35
N SER A 71 -5.65 -8.35 14.20
CA SER A 71 -6.93 -9.02 13.84
C SER A 71 -7.77 -8.12 12.94
N VAL A 72 -8.35 -8.70 11.88
CA VAL A 72 -9.08 -7.97 10.85
C VAL A 72 -10.43 -7.43 11.36
N GLU A 73 -10.59 -6.11 11.36
CA GLU A 73 -11.88 -5.40 11.54
C GLU A 73 -12.26 -4.74 10.21
N SER A 74 -12.74 -5.55 9.24
CA SER A 74 -12.98 -5.13 7.85
C SER A 74 -14.30 -4.37 7.64
N LYS A 75 -15.37 -4.79 8.33
CA LYS A 75 -16.75 -4.41 7.98
C LYS A 75 -17.07 -2.92 8.17
N GLU A 76 -16.52 -2.29 9.21
CA GLU A 76 -16.78 -0.86 9.47
C GLU A 76 -16.01 0.06 8.49
N ARG A 77 -14.79 -0.35 8.11
CA ARG A 77 -13.94 0.41 7.20
C ARG A 77 -14.43 0.35 5.76
N GLU A 78 -14.84 -0.83 5.30
CA GLU A 78 -15.47 -0.99 3.97
C GLU A 78 -16.69 -0.09 3.80
N ALA A 79 -17.55 0.01 4.82
CA ALA A 79 -18.73 0.88 4.78
C ALA A 79 -18.35 2.37 4.69
N GLN A 80 -17.29 2.78 5.39
CA GLN A 80 -16.78 4.15 5.32
C GLN A 80 -16.23 4.47 3.93
N VAL A 81 -15.49 3.56 3.29
CA VAL A 81 -14.92 3.77 1.95
C VAL A 81 -16.00 3.75 0.87
N HIS A 82 -16.96 2.83 0.93
CA HIS A 82 -18.06 2.81 -0.04
C HIS A 82 -18.91 4.10 0.03
N SER A 83 -19.07 4.67 1.23
CA SER A 83 -19.68 6.00 1.39
C SER A 83 -18.85 7.09 0.70
N LEU A 84 -17.52 7.06 0.82
CA LEU A 84 -16.64 8.01 0.13
C LEU A 84 -16.73 7.88 -1.40
N GLU A 85 -16.70 6.66 -1.95
CA GLU A 85 -16.81 6.46 -3.41
C GLU A 85 -18.14 6.95 -3.98
N GLY A 86 -19.25 6.66 -3.30
CA GLY A 86 -20.57 7.14 -3.70
C GLY A 86 -20.61 8.67 -3.73
N ARG A 87 -20.06 9.30 -2.70
CA ARG A 87 -20.03 10.76 -2.58
C ARG A 87 -19.02 11.45 -3.52
N ILE A 88 -17.97 10.75 -3.95
CA ILE A 88 -17.06 11.24 -5.02
C ILE A 88 -17.78 11.24 -6.37
N LYS A 89 -18.55 10.18 -6.66
CA LYS A 89 -19.28 10.02 -7.93
C LYS A 89 -20.45 10.99 -8.07
N ASP A 90 -21.10 11.38 -6.98
CA ASP A 90 -22.23 12.32 -6.97
C ASP A 90 -21.81 13.80 -6.85
N GLY A 91 -20.51 14.09 -6.70
CA GLY A 91 -19.96 15.44 -6.58
C GLY A 91 -20.27 16.15 -5.26
N SER A 92 -20.71 15.43 -4.23
CA SER A 92 -21.14 15.97 -2.93
C SER A 92 -20.05 16.05 -1.85
N VAL A 93 -18.79 15.77 -2.19
CA VAL A 93 -17.62 15.94 -1.29
C VAL A 93 -16.62 16.90 -1.88
N ASP A 94 -15.92 17.62 -1.01
CA ASP A 94 -14.65 18.26 -1.31
C ASP A 94 -13.71 17.29 -2.04
N ILE A 95 -13.25 17.71 -3.23
CA ILE A 95 -12.26 16.99 -4.04
C ILE A 95 -11.04 16.72 -3.16
N PHE A 96 -10.50 15.50 -3.18
CA PHE A 96 -9.30 15.18 -2.41
C PHE A 96 -8.14 16.14 -2.79
N PRO A 97 -7.41 16.71 -1.80
CA PRO A 97 -7.63 16.57 -0.37
C PRO A 97 -8.72 17.52 0.16
N SER A 98 -9.54 17.04 1.11
CA SER A 98 -10.42 17.94 1.88
C SER A 98 -9.62 18.78 2.89
N ASP A 99 -10.15 19.93 3.31
CA ASP A 99 -9.51 20.83 4.28
C ASP A 99 -9.05 20.11 5.55
N ARG A 100 -9.88 19.18 6.05
CA ARG A 100 -9.56 18.35 7.21
C ARG A 100 -8.35 17.45 6.94
N VAL A 101 -8.29 16.78 5.79
CA VAL A 101 -7.17 15.91 5.42
C VAL A 101 -5.89 16.72 5.22
N GLN A 102 -6.00 17.89 4.60
CA GLN A 102 -4.86 18.78 4.40
C GLN A 102 -4.30 19.33 5.71
N THR A 103 -5.19 19.72 6.65
CA THR A 103 -4.78 20.14 8.00
C THR A 103 -4.04 19.04 8.74
N LEU A 104 -4.58 17.81 8.72
CA LEU A 104 -3.94 16.65 9.35
C LEU A 104 -2.56 16.37 8.74
N SER A 105 -2.42 16.45 7.41
CA SER A 105 -1.13 16.28 6.74
C SER A 105 -0.09 17.27 7.26
N SER A 106 -0.44 18.55 7.38
CA SER A 106 0.47 19.58 7.90
C SER A 106 0.83 19.39 9.37
N GLU A 107 -0.07 18.84 10.20
CA GLU A 107 0.22 18.53 11.60
C GLU A 107 1.23 17.38 11.73
N LEU A 108 1.07 16.31 10.95
CA LEU A 108 1.97 15.16 10.95
C LEU A 108 3.39 15.55 10.50
N GLU A 109 3.52 16.42 9.50
CA GLU A 109 4.82 16.95 9.04
C GLU A 109 5.53 17.79 10.11
N LYS A 110 4.78 18.58 10.91
CA LYS A 110 5.38 19.34 12.00
C LYS A 110 5.94 18.42 13.08
N ASN A 111 5.22 17.36 13.42
CA ASN A 111 5.62 16.41 14.46
C ASN A 111 6.85 15.56 14.07
N SER A 112 7.04 15.27 12.78
CA SER A 112 8.27 14.62 12.30
C SER A 112 9.47 15.57 12.25
N SER A 113 9.24 16.88 12.11
CA SER A 113 10.31 17.88 12.15
C SER A 113 10.82 18.22 13.56
N SER A 114 9.96 18.11 14.59
CA SER A 114 10.35 18.36 15.99
C SER A 114 11.19 17.23 16.58
N THR A 115 11.01 15.98 16.11
CA THR A 115 11.76 14.81 16.59
C THR A 115 13.20 14.74 16.07
N HIS A 116 13.56 15.55 15.07
CA HIS A 116 14.92 15.64 14.53
C HIS A 116 15.80 16.70 15.21
N LYS A 117 15.25 17.62 16.01
CA LYS A 117 16.04 18.68 16.67
C LYS A 117 16.71 18.26 17.99
N ASP A 118 16.31 17.15 18.58
CA ASP A 118 16.79 16.73 19.90
C ASP A 118 18.00 15.77 19.84
N ASN A 119 18.51 15.43 18.65
CA ASN A 119 19.61 14.45 18.46
C ASN A 119 20.92 15.06 17.90
N GLU A 120 21.05 16.38 17.82
CA GLU A 120 22.30 17.05 17.35
C GLU A 120 23.14 17.68 18.48
N ASP A 121 22.71 17.57 19.75
CA ASP A 121 23.40 18.14 20.92
C ASP A 121 23.81 17.07 21.97
N GLU A 122 24.41 15.94 21.56
CA GLU A 122 25.16 15.05 22.48
C GLU A 122 26.47 14.51 21.89
#